data_AF-A0A968UMZ7-F1
#
_entry.id   AF-A0A968UMZ7-F1
#
_cell.length_a   1.000
_cell.length_b   1.000
_cell.length_c   1.000
_cell.angle_alpha   90.00
_cell.angle_beta   90.00
_cell.angle_gamma   90.00
#
_symmetry.space_group_name_H-M   'P 1'
#
loop_
_entity.id
_entity.type
_entity.pdbx_description
1 polymer ?
#
loop_
_entity_poly.entity_id
_entity_poly.type
_entity_poly.pdbx_seq_one_letter_code
_entity_poly.pdbx_strand_id
1 'polypeptide(L)'
;MMTVNTAKLGNSLASEKHSQHRWRSTIVLLFLLVAGYLGNYFSVPILFHIDWLFGNIFVMLVVSLYGLAWGTVAAVISSSHTISLWHHPYGFILLTLEAIFVGWGLRRRSSNLLLIDVVYWTIVGFPLLWFLYGFVGKVPAQGILFIALKNPLNQICNALITSLIVTHTPIAKWLRVKNSKTYASFEQTLLNLLVAFVLLPALMLTIWNCQDATATQEKSTLARLEDIRQDVSTNLANWHQQSVGKLQALASSDLSDTSGMQEQIQIARQTIPEFRNLYITDTDGKIMNSTAVQNTNQNNVNNPLPFPALLTAKQPLISNVIVISNSPTIIQTVPIFQDDRLLGQLLAEIDINTLKQRFLVSQTTSTRMLSLLDSKIELLPALATN
;
A
#
# COMPACT_ATOMS: atom_id res chain seq x y z
N MET A 1 -60.64 0.82 -57.24
CA MET A 1 -59.35 0.10 -57.10
C MET A 1 -58.20 0.95 -56.49
N MET A 2 -58.39 2.25 -56.17
CA MET A 2 -57.34 3.12 -55.63
C MET A 2 -57.20 3.14 -54.09
N THR A 3 -58.17 2.61 -53.34
CA THR A 3 -58.19 2.68 -51.86
C THR A 3 -57.37 1.58 -51.15
N VAL A 4 -57.02 0.50 -51.85
CA VAL A 4 -56.28 -0.64 -51.26
C VAL A 4 -54.77 -0.37 -51.19
N ASN A 5 -54.24 0.49 -52.06
CA ASN A 5 -52.80 0.73 -52.15
C ASN A 5 -52.27 1.71 -51.08
N THR A 6 -53.11 2.65 -50.61
CA THR A 6 -52.75 3.61 -49.56
C THR A 6 -52.64 2.96 -48.18
N ALA A 7 -53.50 1.99 -47.87
CA ALA A 7 -53.45 1.22 -46.62
C ALA A 7 -52.20 0.33 -46.53
N LYS A 8 -51.78 -0.27 -47.65
CA LYS A 8 -50.59 -1.13 -47.73
C LYS A 8 -49.29 -0.33 -47.63
N LEU A 9 -49.26 0.87 -48.25
CA LEU A 9 -48.14 1.81 -48.13
C LEU A 9 -48.03 2.38 -46.69
N GLY A 10 -49.17 2.71 -46.07
CA GLY A 10 -49.22 3.18 -44.68
C GLY A 10 -48.73 2.14 -43.67
N ASN A 11 -49.08 0.87 -43.86
CA ASN A 11 -48.60 -0.23 -43.01
C ASN A 11 -47.11 -0.53 -43.21
N SER A 12 -46.59 -0.40 -44.45
CA SER A 12 -45.15 -0.55 -44.72
C SER A 12 -44.34 0.56 -44.05
N LEU A 13 -44.76 1.81 -44.19
CA LEU A 13 -44.09 2.97 -43.57
C LEU A 13 -44.17 2.94 -42.03
N ALA A 14 -45.29 2.46 -41.47
CA ALA A 14 -45.45 2.29 -40.02
C ALA A 14 -44.56 1.17 -39.46
N SER A 15 -44.44 0.04 -40.17
CA SER A 15 -43.52 -1.06 -39.84
C SER A 15 -42.06 -0.63 -39.89
N GLU A 16 -41.68 0.13 -40.94
CA GLU A 16 -40.31 0.61 -41.14
C GLU A 16 -39.90 1.63 -40.06
N LYS A 17 -40.81 2.56 -39.69
CA LYS A 17 -40.63 3.43 -38.52
C LYS A 17 -40.44 2.60 -37.24
N HIS A 18 -41.31 1.62 -36.98
CA HIS A 18 -41.22 0.78 -35.78
C HIS A 18 -39.91 0.00 -35.69
N SER A 19 -39.41 -0.52 -36.81
CA SER A 19 -38.10 -1.18 -36.92
C SER A 19 -36.94 -0.25 -36.58
N GLN A 20 -36.89 0.94 -37.21
CA GLN A 20 -35.85 1.94 -36.96
C GLN A 20 -35.83 2.43 -35.51
N HIS A 21 -37.00 2.53 -34.87
CA HIS A 21 -37.11 2.90 -33.45
C HIS A 21 -36.48 1.87 -32.52
N ARG A 22 -36.70 0.57 -32.78
CA ARG A 22 -36.13 -0.52 -31.96
C ARG A 22 -34.61 -0.55 -32.06
N TRP A 23 -34.07 -0.45 -33.28
CA TRP A 23 -32.62 -0.45 -33.51
C TRP A 23 -31.87 0.67 -32.78
N ARG A 24 -32.37 1.92 -32.87
CA ARG A 24 -31.73 3.06 -32.19
C ARG A 24 -31.74 2.91 -30.67
N SER A 25 -32.85 2.43 -30.11
CA SER A 25 -32.97 2.19 -28.68
C SER A 25 -32.02 1.08 -28.21
N THR A 26 -31.84 0.01 -29.00
CA THR A 26 -30.88 -1.05 -28.70
C THR A 26 -29.42 -0.56 -28.76
N ILE A 27 -29.05 0.27 -29.74
CA ILE A 27 -27.70 0.85 -29.80
C ILE A 27 -27.41 1.68 -28.56
N VAL A 28 -28.36 2.54 -28.17
CA VAL A 28 -28.17 3.42 -27.00
C VAL A 28 -28.05 2.61 -25.73
N LEU A 29 -28.88 1.58 -25.57
CA LEU A 29 -28.77 0.64 -24.45
C LEU A 29 -27.37 0.02 -24.42
N LEU A 30 -26.90 -0.54 -25.55
CA LEU A 30 -25.58 -1.14 -25.64
C LEU A 30 -24.46 -0.15 -25.30
N PHE A 31 -24.56 1.08 -25.81
CA PHE A 31 -23.63 2.16 -25.48
C PHE A 31 -23.61 2.44 -23.96
N LEU A 32 -24.78 2.55 -23.32
CA LEU A 32 -24.88 2.78 -21.88
C LEU A 32 -24.32 1.61 -21.06
N LEU A 33 -24.49 0.36 -21.51
CA LEU A 33 -23.90 -0.82 -20.86
C LEU A 33 -22.37 -0.76 -20.91
N VAL A 34 -21.80 -0.47 -22.07
CA VAL A 34 -20.35 -0.33 -22.26
C VAL A 34 -19.81 0.86 -21.46
N ALA A 35 -20.48 2.00 -21.52
CA ALA A 35 -20.11 3.19 -20.75
C ALA A 35 -20.19 2.94 -19.24
N GLY A 36 -21.17 2.16 -18.78
CA GLY A 36 -21.27 1.72 -17.38
C GLY A 36 -20.05 0.92 -16.94
N TYR A 37 -19.62 -0.06 -17.74
CA TYR A 37 -18.40 -0.83 -17.46
C TYR A 37 -17.15 0.06 -17.48
N LEU A 38 -16.97 0.85 -18.54
CA LEU A 38 -15.82 1.74 -18.70
C LEU A 38 -15.75 2.82 -17.63
N GLY A 39 -16.89 3.33 -17.14
CA GLY A 39 -16.95 4.31 -16.07
C GLY A 39 -16.49 3.76 -14.71
N ASN A 40 -16.52 2.44 -14.51
CA ASN A 40 -15.89 1.81 -13.36
C ASN A 40 -14.44 1.44 -13.63
N TYR A 41 -14.07 1.16 -14.89
CA TYR A 41 -12.70 0.87 -15.30
C TYR A 41 -11.79 2.11 -15.22
N PHE A 42 -12.26 3.26 -15.71
CA PHE A 42 -11.56 4.55 -15.62
C PHE A 42 -11.86 5.24 -14.30
N SER A 43 -11.79 4.50 -13.20
CA SER A 43 -11.96 5.08 -11.88
C SER A 43 -10.87 6.11 -11.59
N VAL A 44 -11.25 7.15 -10.84
CA VAL A 44 -10.31 8.20 -10.46
C VAL A 44 -9.95 7.99 -8.99
N PRO A 45 -8.66 7.89 -8.61
CA PRO A 45 -8.26 7.81 -7.22
C PRO A 45 -8.38 9.19 -6.59
N ILE A 46 -9.34 9.36 -5.67
CA ILE A 46 -9.68 10.68 -5.11
C ILE A 46 -9.17 10.84 -3.66
N LEU A 47 -9.35 9.83 -2.82
CA LEU A 47 -8.93 9.84 -1.41
C LEU A 47 -8.04 8.64 -1.12
N PHE A 48 -6.79 8.84 -0.72
CA PHE A 48 -5.88 7.76 -0.26
C PHE A 48 -5.84 6.52 -1.18
N HIS A 49 -5.76 6.75 -2.50
CA HIS A 49 -5.82 5.72 -3.55
C HIS A 49 -7.14 4.95 -3.65
N ILE A 50 -8.22 5.52 -3.12
CA ILE A 50 -9.54 4.92 -3.23
C ILE A 50 -10.29 5.55 -4.39
N ASP A 51 -10.74 4.65 -5.24
CA ASP A 51 -11.39 4.92 -6.50
C ASP A 51 -12.81 5.47 -6.36
N TRP A 52 -13.06 6.52 -7.13
CA TRP A 52 -14.38 7.01 -7.48
C TRP A 52 -14.87 6.32 -8.74
N LEU A 53 -16.06 5.72 -8.64
CA LEU A 53 -16.66 4.92 -9.70
C LEU A 53 -17.79 5.70 -10.38
N PHE A 54 -17.64 5.99 -11.67
CA PHE A 54 -18.65 6.74 -12.45
C PHE A 54 -19.65 5.85 -13.17
N GLY A 55 -19.41 4.54 -13.24
CA GLY A 55 -20.22 3.61 -14.00
C GLY A 55 -21.68 3.57 -13.57
N ASN A 56 -21.97 3.89 -12.31
CA ASN A 56 -23.34 3.88 -11.80
C ASN A 56 -24.22 5.00 -12.38
N ILE A 57 -23.63 6.09 -12.91
CA ILE A 57 -24.38 7.13 -13.64
C ILE A 57 -25.12 6.48 -14.82
N PHE A 58 -24.41 5.65 -15.59
CA PHE A 58 -24.99 4.98 -16.75
C PHE A 58 -25.99 3.90 -16.34
N VAL A 59 -25.73 3.17 -15.24
CA VAL A 59 -26.69 2.20 -14.69
C VAL A 59 -28.00 2.89 -14.32
N MET A 60 -27.94 4.02 -13.61
CA MET A 60 -29.12 4.78 -13.21
C MET A 60 -29.85 5.39 -14.41
N LEU A 61 -29.14 5.80 -15.46
CA LEU A 61 -29.75 6.17 -16.75
C LEU A 61 -30.50 5.00 -17.38
N VAL A 62 -29.93 3.79 -17.38
CA VAL A 62 -30.59 2.60 -17.92
C VAL A 62 -31.83 2.24 -17.08
N VAL A 63 -31.72 2.28 -15.75
CA VAL A 63 -32.86 2.06 -14.84
C VAL A 63 -34.00 3.05 -15.14
N SER A 64 -33.67 4.33 -15.35
CA SER A 64 -34.64 5.39 -15.61
C SER A 64 -35.30 5.30 -16.98
N LEU A 65 -34.55 4.91 -18.01
CA LEU A 65 -35.01 4.92 -19.39
C LEU A 65 -35.60 3.56 -19.82
N TYR A 66 -34.95 2.46 -19.47
CA TYR A 66 -35.28 1.10 -19.91
C TYR A 66 -35.94 0.25 -18.82
N GLY A 67 -36.00 0.78 -17.59
CA GLY A 67 -36.67 0.15 -16.45
C GLY A 67 -35.81 -0.89 -15.73
N LEU A 68 -36.39 -1.45 -14.65
CA LEU A 68 -35.73 -2.35 -13.71
C LEU A 68 -34.93 -3.49 -14.36
N ALA A 69 -35.51 -4.24 -15.32
CA ALA A 69 -34.85 -5.43 -15.87
C ALA A 69 -33.52 -5.10 -16.57
N TRP A 70 -33.53 -4.13 -17.48
CA TRP A 70 -32.32 -3.68 -18.17
C TRP A 70 -31.39 -2.91 -17.23
N GLY A 71 -31.94 -2.20 -16.24
CA GLY A 71 -31.16 -1.56 -15.19
C GLY A 71 -30.36 -2.55 -14.35
N THR A 72 -30.94 -3.68 -13.98
CA THR A 72 -30.24 -4.76 -13.27
C THR A 72 -29.14 -5.39 -14.12
N VAL A 73 -29.40 -5.62 -15.42
CA VAL A 73 -28.36 -6.11 -16.35
C VAL A 73 -27.20 -5.11 -16.44
N ALA A 74 -27.50 -3.82 -16.54
CA ALA A 74 -26.49 -2.76 -16.53
C ALA A 74 -25.68 -2.75 -15.24
N ALA A 75 -26.34 -2.91 -14.09
CA ALA A 75 -25.68 -2.95 -12.80
C ALA A 75 -24.73 -4.15 -12.66
N VAL A 76 -25.16 -5.35 -13.08
CA VAL A 76 -24.33 -6.55 -13.06
C VAL A 76 -23.10 -6.38 -13.96
N ILE A 77 -23.27 -5.88 -15.18
CA ILE A 77 -22.15 -5.65 -16.12
C ILE A 77 -21.20 -4.61 -15.54
N SER A 78 -21.71 -3.43 -15.17
CA SER A 78 -20.92 -2.32 -14.64
C SER A 78 -20.17 -2.72 -13.37
N SER A 79 -20.87 -3.31 -12.40
CA SER A 79 -20.29 -3.65 -11.09
C SER A 79 -19.39 -4.88 -11.11
N SER A 80 -19.39 -5.69 -12.18
CA SER A 80 -18.47 -6.83 -12.32
C SER A 80 -16.99 -6.42 -12.19
N HIS A 81 -16.63 -5.24 -12.68
CA HIS A 81 -15.27 -4.71 -12.57
C HIS A 81 -14.84 -4.50 -11.11
N THR A 82 -15.78 -4.20 -10.20
CA THR A 82 -15.47 -3.98 -8.78
C THR A 82 -14.92 -5.23 -8.09
N ILE A 83 -15.25 -6.43 -8.60
CA ILE A 83 -14.69 -7.69 -8.09
C ILE A 83 -13.19 -7.76 -8.41
N SER A 84 -12.80 -7.35 -9.62
CA SER A 84 -11.40 -7.31 -10.02
C SER A 84 -10.63 -6.21 -9.29
N LEU A 85 -11.27 -5.06 -9.08
CA LEU A 85 -10.64 -3.89 -8.46
C LEU A 85 -10.40 -4.09 -6.95
N TRP A 86 -11.35 -4.69 -6.24
CA TRP A 86 -11.29 -4.81 -4.78
C TRP A 86 -11.04 -6.23 -4.29
N HIS A 87 -10.88 -7.19 -5.21
CA HIS A 87 -10.66 -8.62 -4.91
C HIS A 87 -11.73 -9.26 -4.00
N HIS A 88 -12.92 -8.65 -3.91
CA HIS A 88 -14.04 -9.15 -3.13
C HIS A 88 -15.40 -8.74 -3.74
N PRO A 89 -16.48 -9.52 -3.54
CA PRO A 89 -17.76 -9.32 -4.22
C PRO A 89 -18.69 -8.28 -3.58
N TYR A 90 -18.30 -7.64 -2.47
CA TYR A 90 -19.22 -6.81 -1.69
C TYR A 90 -19.75 -5.59 -2.45
N GLY A 91 -18.88 -4.92 -3.23
CA GLY A 91 -19.26 -3.81 -4.10
C GLY A 91 -20.30 -4.24 -5.15
N PHE A 92 -20.04 -5.36 -5.82
CA PHE A 92 -20.94 -5.95 -6.80
C PHE A 92 -22.34 -6.19 -6.24
N ILE A 93 -22.44 -6.76 -5.03
CA ILE A 93 -23.72 -7.04 -4.38
C ILE A 93 -24.47 -5.75 -4.06
N LEU A 94 -23.80 -4.78 -3.43
CA LEU A 94 -24.41 -3.49 -3.06
C LEU A 94 -24.95 -2.75 -4.29
N LEU A 95 -24.12 -2.56 -5.32
CA LEU A 95 -24.51 -1.80 -6.53
C LEU A 95 -25.59 -2.50 -7.36
N THR A 96 -25.59 -3.84 -7.39
CA THR A 96 -26.65 -4.59 -8.08
C THR A 96 -27.99 -4.45 -7.34
N LEU A 97 -27.98 -4.54 -6.01
CA LEU A 97 -29.19 -4.39 -5.19
C LEU A 97 -29.73 -2.97 -5.22
N GLU A 98 -28.85 -1.98 -5.27
CA GLU A 98 -29.21 -0.57 -5.45
C GLU A 98 -30.03 -0.38 -6.74
N ALA A 99 -29.52 -0.83 -7.89
CA ALA A 99 -30.24 -0.73 -9.16
C ALA A 99 -31.60 -1.44 -9.13
N ILE A 100 -31.68 -2.59 -8.43
CA ILE A 100 -32.94 -3.30 -8.23
C ILE A 100 -33.92 -2.47 -7.40
N PHE A 101 -33.46 -1.92 -6.29
CA PHE A 101 -34.26 -1.13 -5.36
C PHE A 101 -34.77 0.15 -6.02
N VAL A 102 -33.88 0.90 -6.67
CA VAL A 102 -34.22 2.13 -7.38
C VAL A 102 -35.18 1.85 -8.54
N GLY A 103 -34.91 0.82 -9.35
CA GLY A 103 -35.79 0.44 -10.46
C GLY A 103 -37.17 -0.02 -10.00
N TRP A 104 -37.27 -0.67 -8.83
CA TRP A 104 -38.56 -1.00 -8.21
C TRP A 104 -39.29 0.24 -7.69
N GLY A 105 -38.58 1.16 -7.04
CA GLY A 105 -39.15 2.42 -6.52
C GLY A 105 -39.72 3.30 -7.62
N LEU A 106 -39.00 3.45 -8.74
CA LEU A 106 -39.45 4.23 -9.89
C LEU A 106 -40.70 3.62 -10.56
N ARG A 107 -40.82 2.28 -10.56
CA ARG A 107 -42.03 1.59 -11.06
C ARG A 107 -43.27 1.88 -10.22
N ARG A 108 -43.12 2.12 -8.91
CA ARG A 108 -44.24 2.38 -7.98
C ARG A 108 -44.71 3.85 -7.92
N ARG A 109 -44.38 4.67 -8.94
CA ARG A 109 -44.73 6.10 -9.08
C ARG A 109 -43.93 7.10 -8.24
N SER A 110 -42.83 6.71 -7.59
CA SER A 110 -41.88 7.74 -7.13
C SER A 110 -41.17 8.35 -8.34
N SER A 111 -41.25 9.67 -8.51
CA SER A 111 -40.57 10.36 -9.62
C SER A 111 -39.14 10.78 -9.27
N ASN A 112 -38.77 10.70 -7.99
CA ASN A 112 -37.52 11.25 -7.50
C ASN A 112 -36.46 10.16 -7.30
N LEU A 113 -35.65 9.95 -8.34
CA LEU A 113 -34.55 8.98 -8.35
C LEU A 113 -33.59 9.21 -7.17
N LEU A 114 -33.20 10.46 -6.93
CA LEU A 114 -32.27 10.83 -5.87
C LEU A 114 -32.80 10.46 -4.48
N LEU A 115 -34.09 10.71 -4.22
CA LEU A 115 -34.69 10.37 -2.93
C LEU A 115 -34.72 8.85 -2.69
N ILE A 116 -35.06 8.07 -3.71
CA ILE A 116 -35.08 6.60 -3.62
C ILE A 116 -33.68 6.06 -3.34
N ASP A 117 -32.67 6.65 -3.99
CA ASP A 117 -31.26 6.28 -3.82
C ASP A 117 -30.76 6.57 -2.39
N VAL A 118 -31.07 7.76 -1.85
CA VAL A 118 -30.77 8.10 -0.46
C VAL A 118 -31.44 7.12 0.50
N VAL A 119 -32.71 6.79 0.28
CA VAL A 119 -33.44 5.81 1.10
C VAL A 119 -32.79 4.43 1.03
N TYR A 120 -32.36 3.99 -0.16
CA TYR A 120 -31.60 2.75 -0.30
C TYR A 120 -30.36 2.78 0.57
N TRP A 121 -29.50 3.78 0.42
CA TRP A 121 -28.24 3.84 1.17
C TRP A 121 -28.42 3.97 2.67
N THR A 122 -29.44 4.69 3.15
CA THR A 122 -29.71 4.82 4.58
C THR A 122 -30.29 3.54 5.20
N ILE A 123 -31.25 2.89 4.54
CA ILE A 123 -32.02 1.79 5.14
C ILE A 123 -31.46 0.41 4.79
N VAL A 124 -30.93 0.24 3.57
CA VAL A 124 -30.51 -1.07 3.04
C VAL A 124 -29.01 -1.11 2.83
N GLY A 125 -28.46 -0.13 2.11
CA GLY A 125 -27.05 -0.06 1.72
C GLY A 125 -26.12 -0.03 2.93
N PHE A 126 -26.37 0.86 3.90
CA PHE A 126 -25.50 1.00 5.07
C PHE A 126 -25.51 -0.25 5.99
N PRO A 127 -26.67 -0.81 6.39
CA PRO A 127 -26.68 -2.05 7.16
C PRO A 127 -26.04 -3.23 6.42
N LEU A 128 -26.31 -3.36 5.12
CA LEU A 128 -25.74 -4.43 4.31
C LEU A 128 -24.22 -4.27 4.13
N LEU A 129 -23.74 -3.04 3.93
CA LEU A 129 -22.31 -2.73 3.88
C LEU A 129 -21.64 -3.10 5.19
N TRP A 130 -22.22 -2.71 6.34
CA TRP A 130 -21.67 -3.07 7.65
C TRP A 130 -21.61 -4.59 7.83
N PHE A 131 -22.66 -5.30 7.43
CA PHE A 131 -22.70 -6.77 7.48
C PHE A 131 -21.61 -7.41 6.61
N LEU A 132 -21.52 -7.01 5.33
CA LEU A 132 -20.57 -7.60 4.38
C LEU A 132 -19.12 -7.27 4.75
N TYR A 133 -18.79 -6.03 5.06
CA TYR A 133 -17.41 -5.65 5.36
C TYR A 133 -16.99 -6.03 6.79
N GLY A 134 -17.90 -5.93 7.77
CA GLY A 134 -17.60 -6.24 9.18
C GLY A 134 -17.66 -7.72 9.51
N PHE A 135 -18.80 -8.38 9.25
CA PHE A 135 -18.98 -9.78 9.64
C PHE A 135 -18.34 -10.75 8.65
N VAL A 136 -18.52 -10.53 7.34
CA VAL A 136 -17.99 -11.44 6.31
C VAL A 136 -16.52 -11.11 6.01
N GLY A 137 -16.21 -9.83 5.76
CA GLY A 137 -14.88 -9.36 5.39
C GLY A 137 -13.90 -9.20 6.56
N LYS A 138 -14.37 -9.20 7.82
CA LYS A 138 -13.56 -8.97 9.02
C LYS A 138 -12.70 -7.70 8.95
N VAL A 139 -13.20 -6.69 8.25
CA VAL A 139 -12.51 -5.40 8.11
C VAL A 139 -12.56 -4.66 9.46
N PRO A 140 -11.46 -4.03 9.92
CA PRO A 140 -11.47 -3.24 11.14
C PRO A 140 -12.54 -2.13 11.09
N ALA A 141 -13.15 -1.82 12.24
CA ALA A 141 -14.26 -0.86 12.32
C ALA A 141 -13.93 0.52 11.71
N GLN A 142 -12.68 0.98 11.86
CA GLN A 142 -12.19 2.22 11.26
C GLN A 142 -12.25 2.18 9.72
N GLY A 143 -11.87 1.05 9.12
CA GLY A 143 -11.96 0.82 7.68
C GLY A 143 -13.40 0.75 7.19
N ILE A 144 -14.29 0.10 7.95
CA ILE A 144 -15.73 0.06 7.61
C ILE A 144 -16.32 1.47 7.61
N LEU A 145 -16.04 2.28 8.64
CA LEU A 145 -16.55 3.65 8.73
C LEU A 145 -16.10 4.48 7.53
N PHE A 146 -14.84 4.33 7.10
CA PHE A 146 -14.32 5.02 5.94
C PHE A 146 -15.03 4.59 4.65
N ILE A 147 -15.22 3.28 4.43
CA ILE A 147 -15.95 2.73 3.29
C ILE A 147 -17.42 3.19 3.30
N ALA A 148 -18.03 3.22 4.48
CA ALA A 148 -19.41 3.60 4.70
C ALA A 148 -19.66 5.11 4.54
N LEU A 149 -18.64 5.95 4.71
CA LEU A 149 -18.70 7.36 4.33
C LEU A 149 -18.57 7.51 2.80
N LYS A 150 -17.57 6.85 2.22
CA LYS A 150 -17.24 6.99 0.79
C LYS A 150 -18.32 6.47 -0.15
N ASN A 151 -18.75 5.22 0.03
CA ASN A 151 -19.56 4.52 -0.97
C ASN A 151 -20.94 5.17 -1.17
N PRO A 152 -21.70 5.52 -0.11
CA PRO A 152 -22.95 6.24 -0.27
C PRO A 152 -22.76 7.61 -0.92
N LEU A 153 -21.72 8.36 -0.53
CA LEU A 153 -21.44 9.66 -1.16
C LEU A 153 -21.22 9.51 -2.67
N ASN A 154 -20.41 8.54 -3.09
CA ASN A 154 -20.18 8.27 -4.51
C ASN A 154 -21.50 7.96 -5.24
N GLN A 155 -22.32 7.07 -4.67
CA GLN A 155 -23.55 6.69 -5.35
C GLN A 155 -24.63 7.77 -5.36
N ILE A 156 -24.81 8.49 -4.26
CA ILE A 156 -25.74 9.62 -4.18
C ILE A 156 -25.34 10.72 -5.18
N CYS A 157 -24.04 10.95 -5.39
CA CYS A 157 -23.55 11.84 -6.46
C CYS A 157 -23.95 11.33 -7.84
N ASN A 158 -23.72 10.04 -8.12
CA ASN A 158 -24.05 9.44 -9.40
C ASN A 158 -25.57 9.51 -9.67
N ALA A 159 -26.39 9.28 -8.65
CA ALA A 159 -27.84 9.44 -8.68
C ALA A 159 -28.25 10.90 -8.93
N LEU A 160 -27.62 11.87 -8.26
CA LEU A 160 -27.84 13.29 -8.47
C LEU A 160 -27.50 13.71 -9.91
N ILE A 161 -26.32 13.32 -10.42
CA ILE A 161 -25.90 13.60 -11.79
C ILE A 161 -26.91 13.01 -12.78
N THR A 162 -27.32 11.76 -12.56
CA THR A 162 -28.36 11.12 -13.39
C THR A 162 -29.67 11.88 -13.34
N SER A 163 -30.13 12.28 -12.15
CA SER A 163 -31.36 13.04 -11.94
C SER A 163 -31.33 14.37 -12.69
N LEU A 164 -30.21 15.08 -12.67
CA LEU A 164 -29.99 16.32 -13.42
C LEU A 164 -29.99 16.08 -14.94
N ILE A 165 -29.31 15.03 -15.42
CA ILE A 165 -29.27 14.67 -16.85
C ILE A 165 -30.69 14.36 -17.35
N VAL A 166 -31.44 13.51 -16.64
CA VAL A 166 -32.79 13.08 -17.04
C VAL A 166 -33.78 14.25 -16.99
N THR A 167 -33.65 15.16 -16.03
CA THR A 167 -34.57 16.28 -15.81
C THR A 167 -34.32 17.45 -16.75
N HIS A 168 -33.05 17.86 -16.92
CA HIS A 168 -32.70 19.08 -17.65
C HIS A 168 -32.26 18.84 -19.09
N THR A 169 -31.99 17.59 -19.47
CA THR A 169 -31.65 17.25 -20.86
C THR A 169 -32.85 16.57 -21.51
N PRO A 170 -33.21 16.90 -22.78
CA PRO A 170 -34.26 16.19 -23.51
C PRO A 170 -33.83 14.78 -23.94
N ILE A 171 -32.94 14.12 -23.19
CA ILE A 171 -32.34 12.83 -23.54
C ILE A 171 -33.41 11.76 -23.74
N ALA A 172 -34.46 11.72 -22.92
CA ALA A 172 -35.57 10.79 -23.11
C ALA A 172 -36.36 11.06 -24.42
N LYS A 173 -36.46 12.33 -24.85
CA LYS A 173 -37.10 12.73 -26.10
C LYS A 173 -36.21 12.43 -27.31
N TRP A 174 -34.90 12.72 -27.22
CA TRP A 174 -33.91 12.37 -28.23
C TRP A 174 -33.85 10.86 -28.48
N LEU A 175 -33.94 10.10 -27.39
CA LEU A 175 -33.92 8.64 -27.41
C LEU A 175 -35.30 8.02 -27.72
N ARG A 176 -36.35 8.85 -27.84
CA ARG A 176 -37.75 8.47 -28.17
C ARG A 176 -38.24 7.25 -27.36
N VAL A 177 -37.87 7.17 -26.08
CA VAL A 177 -38.23 6.06 -25.21
C VAL A 177 -39.65 6.29 -24.69
N LYS A 178 -40.53 5.31 -24.95
CA LYS A 178 -41.95 5.35 -24.57
C LYS A 178 -42.04 5.23 -23.04
N ASN A 179 -42.59 6.25 -22.36
CA ASN A 179 -42.98 6.31 -20.93
C ASN A 179 -42.15 7.17 -19.95
N SER A 180 -41.24 8.05 -20.38
CA SER A 180 -40.69 9.01 -19.41
C SER A 180 -41.69 10.14 -19.16
N LYS A 181 -42.22 10.24 -17.93
CA LYS A 181 -42.86 11.48 -17.47
C LYS A 181 -41.72 12.47 -17.26
N THR A 182 -41.43 13.27 -18.30
CA THR A 182 -40.23 14.12 -18.37
C THR A 182 -40.35 15.43 -17.58
N TYR A 183 -41.42 15.62 -16.82
CA TYR A 183 -41.60 16.82 -16.00
C TYR A 183 -41.29 16.47 -14.56
N ALA A 184 -40.11 16.88 -14.10
CA ALA A 184 -39.80 16.89 -12.68
C ALA A 184 -40.73 17.90 -11.99
N SER A 185 -41.22 17.55 -10.80
CA SER A 185 -41.92 18.52 -9.96
C SER A 185 -40.95 19.64 -9.56
N PHE A 186 -41.49 20.82 -9.26
CA PHE A 186 -40.69 21.92 -8.70
C PHE A 186 -39.92 21.47 -7.45
N GLU A 187 -40.57 20.70 -6.58
CA GLU A 187 -39.98 20.09 -5.38
C GLU A 187 -38.75 19.22 -5.70
N GLN A 188 -38.82 18.38 -6.73
CA GLN A 188 -37.72 17.52 -7.15
C GLN A 188 -36.53 18.34 -7.69
N THR A 189 -36.82 19.39 -8.47
CA THR A 189 -35.78 20.28 -9.00
C THR A 189 -35.10 21.06 -7.87
N LEU A 190 -35.88 21.58 -6.93
CA LEU A 190 -35.38 22.29 -5.76
C LEU A 190 -34.52 21.37 -4.88
N LEU A 191 -34.97 20.14 -4.61
CA LEU A 191 -34.19 19.15 -3.86
C LEU A 191 -32.86 18.85 -4.56
N ASN A 192 -32.89 18.53 -5.85
CA ASN A 192 -31.67 18.23 -6.62
C ASN A 192 -30.68 19.40 -6.54
N LEU A 193 -31.15 20.64 -6.70
CA LEU A 193 -30.29 21.84 -6.64
C LEU A 193 -29.70 22.05 -5.24
N LEU A 194 -30.50 21.90 -4.18
CA LEU A 194 -30.01 22.01 -2.81
C LEU A 194 -28.96 20.94 -2.50
N VAL A 195 -29.23 19.69 -2.89
CA VAL A 195 -28.25 18.59 -2.70
C VAL A 195 -26.99 18.86 -3.52
N ALA A 196 -27.10 19.30 -4.78
CA ALA A 196 -25.94 19.66 -5.59
C ALA A 196 -25.10 20.78 -4.97
N PHE A 197 -25.77 21.81 -4.45
CA PHE A 197 -25.13 22.96 -3.82
C PHE A 197 -24.38 22.60 -2.52
N VAL A 198 -24.83 21.58 -1.79
CA VAL A 198 -24.13 21.09 -0.60
C VAL A 198 -23.04 20.08 -0.98
N LEU A 199 -23.37 19.11 -1.82
CA LEU A 199 -22.55 17.94 -2.10
C LEU A 199 -21.32 18.28 -2.95
N LEU A 200 -21.49 19.09 -4.02
CA LEU A 200 -20.38 19.40 -4.93
C LEU A 200 -19.28 20.22 -4.25
N PRO A 201 -19.58 21.33 -3.53
CA PRO A 201 -18.54 22.08 -2.83
C PRO A 201 -17.91 21.27 -1.69
N ALA A 202 -18.69 20.47 -0.96
CA ALA A 202 -18.16 19.61 0.09
C ALA A 202 -17.17 18.58 -0.46
N LEU A 203 -17.48 17.96 -1.60
CA LEU A 203 -16.55 17.06 -2.28
C LEU A 203 -15.32 17.80 -2.76
N MET A 204 -15.45 18.93 -3.46
CA MET A 204 -14.31 19.72 -3.91
C MET A 204 -13.37 20.08 -2.76
N LEU A 205 -13.92 20.54 -1.63
CA LEU A 205 -13.13 20.86 -0.43
C LEU A 205 -12.48 19.62 0.18
N THR A 206 -13.19 18.49 0.22
CA THR A 206 -12.64 17.22 0.75
C THR A 206 -11.50 16.71 -0.12
N ILE A 207 -11.64 16.79 -1.44
CA ILE A 207 -10.59 16.40 -2.41
C ILE A 207 -9.36 17.28 -2.22
N TRP A 208 -9.56 18.59 -2.15
CA TRP A 208 -8.49 19.55 -1.92
C TRP A 208 -7.74 19.27 -0.61
N ASN A 209 -8.47 19.12 0.49
CA ASN A 209 -7.89 18.85 1.79
C ASN A 209 -7.19 17.49 1.84
N CYS A 210 -7.71 16.48 1.14
CA CYS A 210 -7.09 15.16 1.13
C CYS A 210 -5.79 15.16 0.34
N GLN A 211 -5.70 15.88 -0.79
CA GLN A 211 -4.46 16.02 -1.54
C GLN A 211 -3.35 16.66 -0.70
N ASP A 212 -3.66 17.75 -0.01
CA ASP A 212 -2.70 18.44 0.88
C ASP A 212 -2.26 17.54 2.05
N ALA A 213 -3.21 16.82 2.66
CA ALA A 213 -2.92 15.86 3.72
C ALA A 213 -2.01 14.71 3.24
N THR A 214 -2.26 14.16 2.04
CA THR A 214 -1.41 13.09 1.48
C THR A 214 0.01 13.58 1.18
N ALA A 215 0.15 14.77 0.58
CA ALA A 215 1.45 15.35 0.29
C ALA A 215 2.25 15.67 1.57
N THR A 216 1.56 16.13 2.61
CA THR A 216 2.17 16.39 3.93
C THR A 216 2.61 15.10 4.61
N GLN A 217 1.80 14.04 4.53
CA GLN A 217 2.12 12.73 5.11
C GLN A 217 3.29 12.06 4.39
N GLU A 218 3.38 12.20 3.07
CA GLU A 218 4.52 11.71 2.30
C GLU A 218 5.81 12.42 2.71
N LYS A 219 5.78 13.76 2.80
CA LYS A 219 6.93 14.57 3.25
C LYS A 219 7.36 14.23 4.67
N SER A 220 6.42 14.06 5.61
CA SER A 220 6.75 13.73 6.99
C SER A 220 7.34 12.32 7.11
N THR A 221 6.87 11.37 6.28
CA THR A 221 7.44 10.02 6.23
C THR A 221 8.87 10.05 5.69
N LEU A 222 9.12 10.80 4.61
CA LEU A 222 10.48 10.96 4.05
C LEU A 222 11.44 11.64 5.03
N ALA A 223 11.00 12.72 5.69
CA ALA A 223 11.80 13.40 6.70
C ALA A 223 12.15 12.44 7.86
N ARG A 224 11.18 11.65 8.32
CA ARG A 224 11.39 10.67 9.38
C ARG A 224 12.35 9.55 8.97
N LEU A 225 12.33 9.12 7.71
CA LEU A 225 13.30 8.15 7.19
C LEU A 225 14.72 8.71 7.17
N GLU A 226 14.88 9.99 6.82
CA GLU A 226 16.19 10.64 6.86
C GLU A 226 16.69 10.82 8.30
N ASP A 227 15.81 11.18 9.24
CA ASP A 227 16.16 11.25 10.67
C ASP A 227 16.62 9.88 11.20
N ILE A 228 15.88 8.81 10.87
CA ILE A 228 16.25 7.44 11.27
C ILE A 228 17.59 7.04 10.64
N ARG A 229 17.81 7.36 9.36
CA ARG A 229 19.07 7.07 8.68
C ARG A 229 20.23 7.79 9.36
N GLN A 230 20.06 9.07 9.68
CA GLN A 230 21.09 9.88 10.31
C GLN A 230 21.40 9.39 11.73
N ASP A 231 20.37 9.03 12.51
CA ASP A 231 20.53 8.45 13.85
C ASP A 231 21.27 7.12 13.79
N VAL A 232 20.87 6.20 12.91
CA VAL A 232 21.55 4.91 12.73
C VAL A 232 23.00 5.09 12.29
N SER A 233 23.25 5.97 11.31
CA SER A 233 24.61 6.23 10.82
C SER A 233 25.50 6.79 11.92
N THR A 234 24.96 7.71 12.73
CA THR A 234 25.68 8.31 13.85
C THR A 234 25.95 7.29 14.94
N ASN A 235 24.96 6.47 15.29
CA ASN A 235 25.10 5.40 16.28
C ASN A 235 26.09 4.32 15.82
N LEU A 236 26.09 3.96 14.54
CA LEU A 236 27.04 3.02 13.95
C LEU A 236 28.47 3.57 13.95
N ALA A 237 28.65 4.84 13.55
CA ALA A 237 29.95 5.51 13.58
C ALA A 237 30.49 5.62 15.01
N ASN A 238 29.65 6.01 15.97
CA ASN A 238 30.01 6.09 17.38
C ASN A 238 30.38 4.73 17.96
N TRP A 239 29.60 3.69 17.66
CA TRP A 239 29.91 2.32 18.07
C TRP A 239 31.25 1.86 17.49
N HIS A 240 31.46 2.09 16.19
CA HIS A 240 32.70 1.71 15.52
C HIS A 240 33.92 2.42 16.14
N GLN A 241 33.82 3.73 16.36
CA GLN A 241 34.90 4.51 16.98
C GLN A 241 35.19 4.04 18.42
N GLN A 242 34.16 3.74 19.21
CA GLN A 242 34.32 3.18 20.55
C GLN A 242 34.95 1.78 20.52
N SER A 243 34.54 0.93 19.57
CA SER A 243 35.11 -0.40 19.35
C SER A 243 36.60 -0.32 19.03
N VAL A 244 36.98 0.49 18.04
CA VAL A 244 38.38 0.73 17.67
C VAL A 244 39.18 1.28 18.84
N GLY A 245 38.67 2.30 19.54
CA GLY A 245 39.39 2.93 20.65
C GLY A 245 39.67 1.97 21.81
N LYS A 246 38.73 1.09 22.14
CA LYS A 246 38.93 0.05 23.16
C LYS A 246 39.96 -1.00 22.72
N LEU A 247 39.92 -1.44 21.46
CA LEU A 247 40.92 -2.37 20.91
C LEU A 247 42.32 -1.74 20.84
N GLN A 248 42.42 -0.45 20.49
CA GLN A 248 43.69 0.29 20.52
C GLN A 248 44.26 0.42 21.93
N ALA A 249 43.43 0.73 22.93
CA ALA A 249 43.86 0.77 24.32
C ALA A 249 44.45 -0.58 24.78
N LEU A 250 43.84 -1.70 24.36
CA LEU A 250 44.35 -3.05 24.62
C LEU A 250 45.62 -3.40 23.83
N ALA A 251 45.75 -2.90 22.60
CA ALA A 251 46.95 -3.12 21.80
C ALA A 251 48.17 -2.33 22.32
N SER A 252 47.93 -1.25 23.08
CA SER A 252 48.97 -0.40 23.67
C SER A 252 49.39 -0.76 25.10
N SER A 253 48.73 -1.72 25.76
CA SER A 253 49.17 -2.19 27.08
C SER A 253 50.49 -2.97 26.95
N ASP A 254 51.32 -3.03 28.00
CA ASP A 254 52.61 -3.73 27.93
C ASP A 254 52.38 -5.24 27.69
N LEU A 255 52.83 -5.71 26.52
CA LEU A 255 52.53 -7.03 25.95
C LEU A 255 53.57 -8.11 26.28
N SER A 256 54.45 -7.81 27.24
CA SER A 256 55.61 -8.64 27.56
C SER A 256 55.26 -9.91 28.37
N ASP A 257 54.08 -9.97 29.00
CA ASP A 257 53.61 -11.13 29.79
C ASP A 257 52.38 -11.80 29.16
N THR A 258 52.61 -12.98 28.57
CA THR A 258 51.57 -13.85 27.97
C THR A 258 50.45 -14.23 28.93
N SER A 259 50.73 -14.28 30.24
CA SER A 259 49.77 -14.66 31.28
C SER A 259 48.79 -13.51 31.55
N GLY A 260 49.33 -12.29 31.76
CA GLY A 260 48.54 -11.08 31.93
C GLY A 260 47.71 -10.71 30.69
N MET A 261 48.23 -10.99 29.49
CA MET A 261 47.50 -10.78 28.22
C MET A 261 46.21 -11.57 28.14
N GLN A 262 46.23 -12.84 28.53
CA GLN A 262 45.05 -13.71 28.47
C GLN A 262 43.92 -13.18 29.36
N GLU A 263 44.26 -12.67 30.55
CA GLU A 263 43.31 -12.06 31.47
C GLU A 263 42.73 -10.75 30.91
N GLN A 264 43.59 -9.88 30.37
CA GLN A 264 43.15 -8.59 29.78
C GLN A 264 42.20 -8.78 28.60
N ILE A 265 42.48 -9.70 27.66
CA ILE A 265 41.57 -9.96 26.54
C ILE A 265 40.25 -10.58 27.01
N GLN A 266 40.27 -11.36 28.10
CA GLN A 266 39.06 -11.97 28.64
C GLN A 266 38.16 -10.93 29.31
N ILE A 267 38.73 -9.98 30.05
CA ILE A 267 38.02 -8.81 30.59
C ILE A 267 37.49 -7.92 29.45
N ALA A 268 38.28 -7.68 28.42
CA ALA A 268 37.88 -6.89 27.26
C ALA A 268 36.67 -7.48 26.54
N ARG A 269 36.65 -8.80 26.33
CA ARG A 269 35.50 -9.52 25.77
C ARG A 269 34.23 -9.32 26.60
N GLN A 270 34.33 -9.33 27.93
CA GLN A 270 33.19 -9.12 28.81
C GLN A 270 32.65 -7.68 28.77
N THR A 271 33.49 -6.72 28.36
CA THR A 271 33.15 -5.28 28.34
C THR A 271 32.45 -4.85 27.04
N ILE A 272 32.50 -5.67 25.99
CA ILE A 272 31.91 -5.39 24.67
C ILE A 272 31.12 -6.62 24.22
N PRO A 273 29.80 -6.66 24.46
CA PRO A 273 28.98 -7.85 24.21
C PRO A 273 28.89 -8.25 22.73
N GLU A 274 29.22 -7.35 21.79
CA GLU A 274 29.26 -7.65 20.36
C GLU A 274 30.47 -8.50 19.96
N PHE A 275 31.52 -8.54 20.79
CA PHE A 275 32.73 -9.32 20.52
C PHE A 275 32.49 -10.78 20.88
N ARG A 276 32.36 -11.62 19.84
CA ARG A 276 32.21 -13.06 19.99
C ARG A 276 33.48 -13.68 20.56
N ASN A 277 34.62 -13.37 19.94
CA ASN A 277 35.96 -13.79 20.33
C ASN A 277 36.98 -12.67 20.03
N LEU A 278 38.10 -12.72 20.74
CA LEU A 278 39.28 -11.89 20.54
C LEU A 278 40.49 -12.80 20.30
N TYR A 279 41.38 -12.38 19.42
CA TYR A 279 42.60 -13.09 19.07
C TYR A 279 43.76 -12.12 19.04
N ILE A 280 44.91 -12.52 19.58
CA ILE A 280 46.18 -11.85 19.36
C ILE A 280 47.00 -12.77 18.47
N THR A 281 47.50 -12.25 17.35
CA THR A 281 48.36 -13.02 16.44
C THR A 281 49.69 -12.33 16.23
N ASP A 282 50.70 -13.10 15.83
CA ASP A 282 51.91 -12.54 15.23
C ASP A 282 51.64 -12.04 13.79
N THR A 283 52.69 -11.53 13.14
CA THR A 283 52.65 -11.06 11.74
C THR A 283 52.39 -12.17 10.72
N ASP A 284 52.64 -13.43 11.09
CA ASP A 284 52.42 -14.60 10.24
C ASP A 284 51.01 -15.21 10.44
N GLY A 285 50.20 -14.62 11.34
CA GLY A 285 48.83 -15.03 11.61
C GLY A 285 48.69 -16.16 12.62
N LYS A 286 49.77 -16.53 13.32
CA LYS A 286 49.76 -17.53 14.39
C LYS A 286 49.14 -16.93 15.64
N ILE A 287 48.16 -17.64 16.22
CA ILE A 287 47.44 -17.18 17.40
C ILE A 287 48.32 -17.32 18.64
N MET A 288 48.63 -16.20 19.31
CA MET A 288 49.35 -16.14 20.57
C MET A 288 48.40 -16.26 21.77
N ASN A 289 47.28 -15.54 21.74
CA ASN A 289 46.24 -15.56 22.78
C ASN A 289 44.85 -15.53 22.17
N SER A 290 43.85 -16.14 22.82
CA SER A 290 42.47 -16.14 22.34
C SER A 290 41.45 -16.28 23.46
N THR A 291 40.29 -15.67 23.30
CA THR A 291 39.14 -15.87 24.20
C THR A 291 38.16 -16.95 23.73
N ALA A 292 38.40 -17.57 22.58
CA ALA A 292 37.64 -18.73 22.15
C ALA A 292 37.91 -19.90 23.11
N VAL A 293 36.86 -20.50 23.67
CA VAL A 293 36.98 -21.66 24.57
C VAL A 293 37.76 -22.76 23.85
N GLN A 294 38.73 -23.37 24.53
CA GLN A 294 39.63 -24.44 24.08
C GLN A 294 38.92 -25.76 23.67
N ASN A 295 37.82 -25.71 22.92
CA ASN A 295 37.09 -26.87 22.42
C ASN A 295 37.33 -27.17 20.93
N THR A 296 38.23 -26.44 20.28
CA THR A 296 38.76 -26.86 18.98
C THR A 296 40.04 -27.59 19.27
N ASN A 297 40.08 -28.90 18.98
CA ASN A 297 41.27 -29.75 19.03
C ASN A 297 42.55 -28.94 18.77
N GLN A 298 43.59 -29.16 19.58
CA GLN A 298 44.93 -28.55 19.53
C GLN A 298 45.63 -28.56 18.15
N ASN A 299 44.98 -29.10 17.11
CA ASN A 299 45.44 -29.19 15.73
C ASN A 299 45.18 -27.93 14.88
N ASN A 300 44.36 -26.96 15.32
CA ASN A 300 44.09 -25.74 14.54
C ASN A 300 44.75 -24.46 15.08
N VAL A 301 45.46 -24.50 16.21
CA VAL A 301 46.23 -23.34 16.74
C VAL A 301 47.41 -22.98 15.82
N ASN A 302 47.85 -23.93 14.99
CA ASN A 302 48.94 -23.76 14.03
C ASN A 302 48.48 -23.36 12.62
N ASN A 303 47.18 -23.26 12.35
CA ASN A 303 46.71 -22.76 11.06
C ASN A 303 46.57 -21.23 11.13
N PRO A 304 47.34 -20.48 10.33
CA PRO A 304 47.24 -19.03 10.33
C PRO A 304 45.82 -18.61 9.92
N LEU A 305 45.29 -17.59 10.59
CA LEU A 305 44.01 -17.01 10.20
C LEU A 305 44.08 -16.57 8.73
N PRO A 306 43.11 -16.93 7.87
CA PRO A 306 43.20 -16.77 6.42
C PRO A 306 42.94 -15.32 5.95
N PHE A 307 43.49 -14.33 6.65
CA PHE A 307 43.26 -12.90 6.40
C PHE A 307 44.58 -12.11 6.23
N PRO A 308 45.42 -12.43 5.23
CA PRO A 308 46.75 -11.82 5.07
C PRO A 308 46.72 -10.29 4.92
N ALA A 309 45.64 -9.73 4.33
CA ALA A 309 45.45 -8.29 4.22
C ALA A 309 45.21 -7.60 5.58
N LEU A 310 44.55 -8.29 6.52
CA LEU A 310 44.32 -7.78 7.87
C LEU A 310 45.57 -7.90 8.75
N LEU A 311 46.38 -8.94 8.52
CA LEU A 311 47.59 -9.23 9.30
C LEU A 311 48.72 -8.23 9.08
N THR A 312 48.79 -7.66 7.87
CA THR A 312 49.83 -6.69 7.46
C THR A 312 49.38 -5.23 7.60
N ALA A 313 48.14 -4.98 8.03
CA ALA A 313 47.59 -3.64 8.15
C ALA A 313 48.31 -2.83 9.23
N LYS A 314 48.79 -1.62 8.89
CA LYS A 314 49.43 -0.70 9.84
C LYS A 314 48.46 0.26 10.54
N GLN A 315 47.17 0.15 10.22
CA GLN A 315 46.09 0.93 10.82
C GLN A 315 44.91 -0.01 11.08
N PRO A 316 43.99 0.35 11.99
CA PRO A 316 42.79 -0.44 12.21
C PRO A 316 42.02 -0.68 10.90
N LEU A 317 41.62 -1.92 10.67
CA LEU A 317 40.93 -2.33 9.44
C LEU A 317 39.74 -3.23 9.78
N ILE A 318 38.70 -3.13 8.96
CA ILE A 318 37.52 -4.00 9.02
C ILE A 318 37.48 -4.85 7.76
N SER A 319 37.17 -6.13 7.94
CA SER A 319 36.94 -7.06 6.83
C SER A 319 35.52 -6.96 6.28
N ASN A 320 35.35 -7.46 5.06
CA ASN A 320 34.05 -7.77 4.51
C ASN A 320 33.36 -8.85 5.36
N VAL A 321 32.06 -9.00 5.16
CA VAL A 321 31.29 -10.03 5.87
C VAL A 321 31.71 -11.41 5.42
N ILE A 322 32.05 -12.23 6.41
CA ILE A 322 32.42 -13.64 6.24
C ILE A 322 31.52 -14.50 7.11
N VAL A 323 31.45 -15.80 6.81
CA VAL A 323 30.67 -16.75 7.62
C VAL A 323 31.62 -17.55 8.48
N ILE A 324 31.51 -17.41 9.80
CA ILE A 324 32.26 -18.22 10.77
C ILE A 324 31.28 -18.96 11.68
N SER A 325 31.36 -20.29 11.68
CA SER A 325 30.47 -21.16 12.46
C SER A 325 28.97 -20.94 12.14
N ASN A 326 28.65 -20.81 10.85
CA ASN A 326 27.30 -20.52 10.32
C ASN A 326 26.70 -19.17 10.76
N SER A 327 27.47 -18.26 11.35
CA SER A 327 27.04 -16.89 11.63
C SER A 327 27.76 -15.89 10.71
N PRO A 328 27.04 -14.90 10.13
CA PRO A 328 27.65 -13.81 9.40
C PRO A 328 28.42 -12.92 10.39
N THR A 329 29.68 -12.68 10.11
CA THR A 329 30.68 -12.14 11.05
C THR A 329 31.58 -11.14 10.34
N ILE A 330 31.99 -10.11 11.08
CA ILE A 330 33.00 -9.14 10.66
C ILE A 330 34.20 -9.29 11.58
N ILE A 331 35.40 -9.23 11.00
CA ILE A 331 36.66 -9.14 11.75
C ILE A 331 37.14 -7.70 11.71
N GLN A 332 37.39 -7.15 12.89
CA GLN A 332 38.02 -5.86 13.09
C GLN A 332 39.43 -6.07 13.65
N THR A 333 40.44 -5.45 13.05
CA THR A 333 41.84 -5.59 13.47
C THR A 333 42.42 -4.28 13.95
N VAL A 334 43.36 -4.38 14.89
CA VAL A 334 44.19 -3.27 15.37
C VAL A 334 45.64 -3.75 15.44
N PRO A 335 46.59 -3.03 14.84
CA PRO A 335 48.00 -3.42 14.87
C PRO A 335 48.60 -3.21 16.25
N ILE A 336 49.49 -4.12 16.59
CA ILE A 336 50.28 -4.09 17.82
C ILE A 336 51.71 -3.67 17.48
N PHE A 337 52.17 -2.59 18.09
CA PHE A 337 53.53 -2.07 17.91
C PHE A 337 54.32 -2.10 19.22
N GLN A 338 55.61 -2.44 19.12
CA GLN A 338 56.60 -2.23 20.17
C GLN A 338 57.85 -1.64 19.53
N ASP A 339 58.34 -0.51 20.05
CA ASP A 339 59.51 0.21 19.52
C ASP A 339 59.46 0.42 17.98
N ASP A 340 58.32 0.91 17.48
CA ASP A 340 58.01 1.12 16.04
C ASP A 340 58.03 -0.14 15.15
N ARG A 341 58.17 -1.33 15.73
CA ARG A 341 58.08 -2.61 15.03
C ARG A 341 56.69 -3.24 15.20
N LEU A 342 56.08 -3.63 14.09
CA LEU A 342 54.82 -4.40 14.11
C LEU A 342 55.13 -5.80 14.68
N LEU A 343 54.56 -6.12 15.84
CA LEU A 343 54.68 -7.44 16.45
C LEU A 343 53.58 -8.39 15.97
N GLY A 344 52.42 -7.83 15.63
CA GLY A 344 51.23 -8.63 15.39
C GLY A 344 49.96 -7.82 15.29
N GLN A 345 48.81 -8.49 15.44
CA GLN A 345 47.49 -7.89 15.38
C GLN A 345 46.60 -8.37 16.52
N LEU A 346 45.78 -7.46 17.04
CA LEU A 346 44.61 -7.79 17.84
C LEU A 346 43.40 -7.86 16.89
N LEU A 347 42.77 -9.03 16.80
CA LEU A 347 41.57 -9.25 16.00
C LEU A 347 40.36 -9.44 16.90
N ALA A 348 39.29 -8.72 16.60
CA ALA A 348 37.99 -8.89 17.21
C ALA A 348 37.00 -9.50 16.22
N GLU A 349 36.36 -10.58 16.64
CA GLU A 349 35.30 -11.25 15.91
C GLU A 349 33.94 -10.68 16.33
N ILE A 350 33.23 -10.06 15.40
CA ILE A 350 31.97 -9.34 15.66
C ILE A 350 30.81 -10.08 15.00
N ASP A 351 29.86 -10.57 15.80
CA ASP A 351 28.65 -11.21 15.27
C ASP A 351 27.65 -10.14 14.80
N ILE A 352 27.31 -10.18 13.51
CA ILE A 352 26.37 -9.24 12.90
C ILE A 352 24.97 -9.36 13.51
N ASN A 353 24.58 -10.54 13.99
CA ASN A 353 23.26 -10.74 14.60
C ASN A 353 23.15 -10.02 15.95
N THR A 354 24.21 -10.03 16.75
CA THR A 354 24.27 -9.32 18.04
C THR A 354 24.30 -7.81 17.80
N LEU A 355 25.08 -7.37 16.81
CA LEU A 355 25.11 -5.97 16.37
C LEU A 355 23.72 -5.51 15.90
N LYS A 356 23.01 -6.36 15.14
CA LYS A 356 21.62 -6.14 14.71
C LYS A 356 20.68 -5.93 15.89
N GLN A 357 20.73 -6.79 16.92
CA GLN A 357 19.85 -6.66 18.08
C GLN A 357 20.06 -5.32 18.81
N ARG A 358 21.30 -4.86 18.96
CA ARG A 358 21.60 -3.56 19.58
C ARG A 358 20.95 -2.39 18.84
N PHE A 359 21.05 -2.36 17.51
CA PHE A 359 20.46 -1.29 16.70
C PHE A 359 18.94 -1.38 16.57
N LEU A 360 18.34 -2.56 16.77
CA LEU A 360 16.89 -2.72 16.78
C LEU A 360 16.25 -2.29 18.11
N VAL A 361 16.94 -2.49 19.24
CA VAL A 361 16.44 -2.11 20.58
C VAL A 361 16.40 -0.59 20.76
N SER A 362 17.25 0.17 20.06
CA SER A 362 17.23 1.64 20.10
C SER A 362 16.18 2.28 19.19
N GLN A 363 15.46 1.51 18.38
CA GLN A 363 14.49 2.01 17.40
C GLN A 363 13.06 1.98 17.94
N THR A 364 12.28 3.03 17.62
CA THR A 364 10.84 3.04 17.88
C THR A 364 10.10 1.99 17.05
N THR A 365 8.94 1.52 17.52
CA THR A 365 8.04 0.49 16.95
C THR A 365 7.62 0.68 15.48
N SER A 366 8.05 1.74 14.79
CA SER A 366 7.65 2.07 13.42
C SER A 366 8.65 1.63 12.33
N THR A 367 9.88 1.25 12.68
CA THR A 367 10.91 0.89 11.69
C THR A 367 10.75 -0.56 11.30
N ARG A 368 10.08 -0.86 10.18
CA ARG A 368 9.86 -2.24 9.70
C ARG A 368 11.12 -2.95 9.22
N MET A 369 12.05 -2.20 8.62
CA MET A 369 13.26 -2.78 8.06
C MET A 369 14.40 -1.75 8.04
N LEU A 370 15.55 -2.11 8.60
CA LEU A 370 16.82 -1.43 8.39
C LEU A 370 17.67 -2.34 7.46
N SER A 371 18.64 -1.83 6.71
CA SER A 371 19.59 -2.69 5.99
C SER A 371 20.95 -2.03 5.95
N LEU A 372 21.99 -2.80 6.26
CA LEU A 372 23.38 -2.39 6.12
C LEU A 372 23.91 -3.05 4.84
N LEU A 373 24.56 -2.29 3.97
CA LEU A 373 25.13 -2.81 2.73
C LEU A 373 26.65 -2.75 2.81
N ASP A 374 27.33 -3.82 2.40
CA ASP A 374 28.76 -3.80 2.17
C ASP A 374 29.08 -3.04 0.86
N SER A 375 30.28 -2.46 0.78
CA SER A 375 30.91 -1.81 -0.37
C SER A 375 30.86 -2.60 -1.68
N LYS A 376 30.69 -3.94 -1.63
CA LYS A 376 30.51 -4.81 -2.81
C LYS A 376 29.05 -5.00 -3.25
N ILE A 377 28.09 -4.31 -2.64
CA ILE A 377 26.64 -4.47 -2.92
C ILE A 377 26.17 -5.91 -2.65
N GLU A 378 26.79 -6.60 -1.70
CA GLU A 378 26.20 -7.81 -1.13
C GLU A 378 25.30 -7.39 0.03
N LEU A 379 24.00 -7.74 -0.10
CA LEU A 379 22.98 -7.49 0.90
C LEU A 379 23.34 -8.25 2.19
N LEU A 380 23.63 -7.52 3.27
CA LEU A 380 23.58 -8.13 4.59
C LEU A 380 22.12 -8.48 4.87
N PRO A 381 21.83 -9.62 5.52
CA PRO A 381 20.46 -10.08 5.73
C PRO A 381 19.61 -8.96 6.35
N ALA A 382 18.51 -8.63 5.65
CA ALA A 382 17.65 -7.50 5.95
C ALA A 382 17.30 -7.42 7.45
N LEU A 383 17.39 -6.22 8.02
CA LEU A 383 17.08 -5.96 9.42
C LEU A 383 15.57 -5.76 9.57
N ALA A 384 14.77 -6.81 9.37
CA ALA A 384 13.34 -6.74 9.67
C ALA A 384 13.09 -6.67 11.18
N THR A 385 12.21 -5.77 11.62
CA THR A 385 11.52 -5.90 12.91
C THR A 385 10.34 -6.86 12.72
N ASN A 386 10.06 -7.69 13.74
CA ASN A 386 8.88 -8.56 13.76
C ASN A 386 7.60 -7.75 13.96
#